data_AF-A0A836TCJ7-F1
#
_entry.id   AF-A0A836TCJ7-F1
#
_cell.length_a   1.000
_cell.length_b   1.000
_cell.length_c   1.000
_cell.angle_alpha   90.00
_cell.angle_beta   90.00
_cell.angle_gamma   90.00
#
_symmetry.space_group_name_H-M   'P 1'
#
loop_
_entity.id
_entity.type
_entity.pdbx_description
1 polymer ?
#
loop_
_entity_poly.entity_id
_entity_poly.type
_entity_poly.pdbx_seq_one_letter_code
_entity_poly.pdbx_strand_id
1 'polypeptide(L)'
;MNGLAKLLGVDPEEYNHWQLHWLPDDPVVVLTVLAIVIPLALWFFWTSLNRVGSRSRKLLLFALRLGAFTLLLLVLLKPELEFRKSQSLKNSIAVLLDNSKSLSIKTKIFPDESSRIDLIKKALEANATY
;
A
#
# COMPACT_ATOMS: atom_id res chain seq x y z
N MET A 1 -9.76 -13.98 10.33
CA MET A 1 -9.39 -12.58 10.08
C MET A 1 -10.12 -11.57 11.00
N ASN A 2 -10.96 -12.02 11.95
CA ASN A 2 -11.87 -11.13 12.70
C ASN A 2 -11.51 -10.96 14.20
N GLY A 3 -10.46 -11.64 14.70
CA GLY A 3 -10.12 -11.65 16.12
C GLY A 3 -9.41 -10.37 16.61
N LEU A 4 -8.42 -9.88 15.84
CA LEU A 4 -7.69 -8.66 16.19
C LEU A 4 -8.55 -7.40 16.03
N ALA A 5 -9.39 -7.33 15.00
CA ALA A 5 -10.32 -6.23 14.78
C ALA A 5 -11.32 -6.08 15.94
N LYS A 6 -11.85 -7.21 16.44
CA LYS A 6 -12.78 -7.23 17.58
C LYS A 6 -12.11 -6.85 18.91
N LEU A 7 -10.84 -7.22 19.10
CA LEU A 7 -10.05 -6.84 20.28
C LEU A 7 -9.75 -5.34 20.31
N LEU A 8 -9.55 -4.72 19.14
CA LEU A 8 -9.28 -3.30 18.96
C LEU A 8 -10.55 -2.43 18.90
N GLY A 9 -11.75 -3.03 19.02
CA GLY A 9 -13.02 -2.30 18.97
C GLY A 9 -13.36 -1.73 17.59
N VAL A 10 -12.76 -2.26 16.52
CA VAL A 10 -12.98 -1.79 15.15
C VAL A 10 -14.08 -2.60 14.50
N ASP A 11 -15.14 -1.91 14.08
CA ASP A 11 -16.31 -2.54 13.46
C ASP A 11 -15.95 -3.03 12.04
N PRO A 12 -16.05 -4.34 11.75
CA PRO A 12 -15.62 -4.92 10.47
C PRO A 12 -16.55 -4.55 9.31
N GLU A 13 -17.72 -3.98 9.58
CA GLU A 13 -18.66 -3.45 8.57
C GLU A 13 -18.14 -2.13 7.94
N GLU A 14 -17.29 -1.37 8.66
CA GLU A 14 -16.82 -0.06 8.21
C GLU A 14 -15.43 -0.07 7.56
N TYR A 15 -14.61 -1.08 7.88
CA TYR A 15 -13.19 -1.13 7.51
C TYR A 15 -12.85 -2.43 6.76
N ASN A 16 -12.59 -2.28 5.46
CA ASN A 16 -12.42 -3.41 4.53
C ASN A 16 -10.95 -3.85 4.38
N HIS A 17 -9.99 -3.01 4.77
CA HIS A 17 -8.55 -3.29 4.68
C HIS A 17 -7.80 -2.85 5.95
N TRP A 18 -6.89 -3.71 6.39
CA TRP A 18 -5.84 -3.38 7.35
C TRP A 18 -4.54 -3.17 6.56
N GLN A 19 -3.90 -2.01 6.73
CA GLN A 19 -2.59 -1.76 6.14
C GLN A 19 -1.64 -1.32 7.24
N LEU A 20 -0.50 -2.00 7.32
CA LEU A 20 0.57 -1.62 8.23
C LEU A 20 1.33 -0.48 7.57
N HIS A 21 1.06 0.75 8.00
CA HIS A 21 1.83 1.91 7.57
C HIS A 21 3.03 2.06 8.52
N TRP A 22 4.22 2.08 7.93
CA TRP A 22 5.46 2.39 8.64
C TRP A 22 5.69 3.90 8.52
N LEU A 23 6.17 4.53 9.60
CA LEU A 23 6.32 6.00 9.65
C LEU A 23 7.20 6.61 8.53
N PRO A 24 8.15 5.87 7.90
CA PRO A 24 8.78 6.33 6.67
C PRO A 24 7.95 5.90 5.45
N ASP A 25 7.49 6.88 4.65
CA ASP A 25 6.78 6.64 3.38
C ASP A 25 7.62 5.87 2.35
N ASP A 26 8.96 5.88 2.51
CA ASP A 26 9.87 5.15 1.62
C ASP A 26 10.36 3.83 2.26
N PRO A 27 9.92 2.67 1.74
CA PRO A 27 10.37 1.36 2.23
C PRO A 27 11.88 1.13 2.07
N VAL A 28 12.55 1.84 1.16
CA VAL A 28 14.01 1.77 0.98
C VAL A 28 14.75 2.38 2.16
N VAL A 29 14.23 3.48 2.72
CA VAL A 29 14.81 4.13 3.91
C VAL A 29 14.67 3.22 5.13
N VAL A 30 13.51 2.57 5.30
CA VAL A 30 13.31 1.58 6.38
C VAL A 30 14.32 0.44 6.25
N LEU A 31 14.45 -0.13 5.05
CA LEU A 31 15.31 -1.29 4.82
C LEU A 31 16.80 -0.94 5.00
N THR A 32 17.23 0.23 4.55
CA THR A 32 18.63 0.70 4.69
C THR A 32 18.99 0.97 6.14
N VAL A 33 18.12 1.65 6.91
CA VAL A 33 18.33 1.85 8.35
C VAL A 33 18.40 0.50 9.06
N LEU A 34 17.48 -0.43 8.76
CA LEU A 34 17.47 -1.75 9.38
C LEU A 34 18.75 -2.54 9.04
N ALA A 35 19.21 -2.47 7.79
CA ALA A 35 20.43 -3.11 7.31
C ALA A 35 21.70 -2.58 7.97
N ILE A 36 21.71 -1.33 8.46
CA ILE A 36 22.85 -0.75 9.19
C ILE A 36 22.74 -1.06 10.70
N VAL A 37 21.55 -0.93 11.26
CA VAL A 37 21.32 -1.03 12.71
C VAL A 37 21.45 -2.48 13.19
N ILE A 38 21.02 -3.48 12.42
CA ILE A 38 21.17 -4.90 12.76
C ILE A 38 22.65 -5.33 12.91
N PRO A 39 23.55 -5.12 11.94
CA PRO A 39 24.94 -5.54 12.07
C PRO A 39 25.69 -4.74 13.14
N LEU A 40 25.39 -3.44 13.32
CA LEU A 40 25.94 -2.68 14.45
C LEU A 40 25.51 -3.25 15.79
N ALA A 41 24.23 -3.63 15.93
CA ALA A 41 23.72 -4.25 17.14
C ALA A 41 24.39 -5.61 17.39
N LEU A 42 24.50 -6.47 16.38
CA LEU A 42 25.19 -7.76 16.47
C LEU A 42 26.66 -7.60 16.87
N TRP A 43 27.37 -6.66 16.24
CA TRP A 43 28.75 -6.32 16.58
C TRP A 43 28.89 -5.83 18.04
N PHE A 44 28.01 -4.92 18.47
CA PHE A 44 27.99 -4.39 19.82
C PHE A 44 27.63 -5.46 20.88
N PHE A 45 26.72 -6.38 20.54
CA PHE A 45 26.38 -7.52 21.39
C PHE A 45 27.53 -8.51 21.49
N TRP A 46 28.18 -8.83 20.39
CA TRP A 46 29.31 -9.76 20.35
C TRP A 46 30.50 -9.25 21.15
N THR A 47 30.93 -8.01 20.88
CA THR A 47 32.06 -7.36 21.59
C THR A 47 31.82 -7.26 23.09
N SER A 48 30.58 -6.98 23.50
CA SER A 48 30.24 -6.86 24.92
C SER A 48 30.10 -8.19 25.65
N LEU A 49 29.60 -9.25 24.98
CA LEU A 49 29.48 -10.57 25.60
C LEU A 49 30.85 -11.25 25.78
N ASN A 50 31.84 -10.90 24.95
CA ASN A 50 33.18 -11.47 25.03
C ASN A 50 33.93 -11.12 26.32
N ARG A 51 33.50 -10.08 27.06
CA ARG A 51 34.15 -9.65 28.32
C ARG A 51 33.61 -10.34 29.58
N VAL A 52 32.52 -11.09 29.48
CA VAL A 52 31.86 -11.72 30.64
C VAL A 52 32.32 -13.18 30.76
N GLY A 53 32.82 -13.62 31.90
CA GLY A 53 33.29 -15.02 32.07
C GLY A 53 32.16 -16.06 32.24
N SER A 54 31.00 -15.64 32.78
CA SER A 54 29.92 -16.56 33.16
C SER A 54 28.83 -16.69 32.08
N ARG A 55 28.53 -17.93 31.66
CA ARG A 55 27.58 -18.24 30.57
C ARG A 55 26.13 -17.81 30.85
N SER A 56 25.66 -17.96 32.09
CA SER A 56 24.29 -17.57 32.48
C SER A 56 24.10 -16.05 32.46
N ARG A 57 25.11 -15.31 32.93
CA ARG A 57 25.10 -13.84 32.89
C ARG A 57 25.19 -13.30 31.46
N LYS A 58 25.89 -13.99 30.56
CA LYS A 58 25.89 -13.67 29.12
C LYS A 58 24.49 -13.78 28.52
N LEU A 59 23.77 -14.87 28.78
CA LEU A 59 22.42 -15.09 28.24
C LEU A 59 21.42 -14.05 28.74
N LEU A 60 21.44 -13.74 30.05
CA LEU A 60 20.55 -12.71 30.62
C LEU A 60 20.82 -11.33 30.03
N LEU A 61 22.09 -10.92 29.92
CA LEU A 61 22.45 -9.62 29.33
C LEU A 61 22.13 -9.58 27.84
N PHE A 62 22.29 -10.69 27.13
CA PHE A 62 21.91 -10.78 25.72
C PHE A 62 20.39 -10.63 25.54
N ALA A 63 19.59 -11.37 26.32
CA ALA A 63 18.14 -11.30 26.26
C ALA A 63 17.61 -9.91 26.61
N LEU A 64 18.13 -9.29 27.68
CA LEU A 64 17.73 -7.94 28.09
C LEU A 64 18.05 -6.90 27.01
N ARG A 65 19.21 -7.01 26.39
CA ARG A 65 19.62 -6.11 25.32
C ARG A 65 18.84 -6.32 24.03
N LEU A 66 18.56 -7.57 23.68
CA LEU A 66 17.70 -7.89 22.55
C LEU A 66 16.30 -7.29 22.77
N GLY A 67 15.75 -7.43 23.98
CA GLY A 67 14.47 -6.82 24.36
C GLY A 67 14.48 -5.29 24.30
N ALA A 68 15.55 -4.65 24.78
CA ALA A 68 15.68 -3.20 24.68
C ALA A 68 15.78 -2.72 23.22
N PHE A 69 16.50 -3.47 22.38
CA PHE A 69 16.65 -3.15 20.97
C PHE A 69 15.35 -3.37 20.19
N THR A 70 14.61 -4.44 20.46
CA THR A 70 13.29 -4.65 19.83
C THR A 70 12.29 -3.59 20.27
N LEU A 71 12.30 -3.18 21.55
CA LEU A 71 11.49 -2.04 22.02
C LEU A 71 11.86 -0.74 21.30
N LEU A 72 13.16 -0.47 21.15
CA LEU A 72 13.64 0.71 20.43
C LEU A 72 13.19 0.68 18.97
N LEU A 73 13.28 -0.47 18.30
CA LEU A 73 12.76 -0.65 16.94
C LEU A 73 11.24 -0.42 16.88
N LEU A 74 10.46 -0.97 17.80
CA LEU A 74 9.02 -0.76 17.84
C LEU A 74 8.66 0.73 18.00
N VAL A 75 9.37 1.45 18.88
CA VAL A 75 9.18 2.89 19.07
C VAL A 75 9.61 3.70 17.84
N LEU A 76 10.71 3.31 17.20
CA LEU A 76 11.23 4.01 16.02
C LEU A 76 10.35 3.80 14.79
N LEU A 77 9.90 2.57 14.57
CA LEU A 77 9.09 2.20 13.41
C LEU A 77 7.65 2.66 13.54
N LYS A 78 7.19 3.00 14.78
CA LYS A 78 5.82 3.39 15.13
C LYS A 78 4.82 2.66 14.23
N PRO A 79 4.59 1.36 14.44
CA PRO A 79 3.66 0.61 13.60
C PRO A 79 2.27 1.22 13.77
N GLU A 80 1.86 2.03 12.79
CA GLU A 80 0.53 2.62 12.76
C GLU A 80 -0.37 1.64 12.01
N LEU A 81 -1.34 1.11 12.74
CA LEU A 81 -2.40 0.29 12.19
C LEU A 81 -3.45 1.25 11.63
N GLU A 82 -3.36 1.53 10.35
CA GLU A 82 -4.34 2.35 9.67
C GLU A 82 -5.47 1.46 9.13
N PHE A 83 -6.68 1.71 9.61
CA PHE A 83 -7.88 1.07 9.08
C PHE A 83 -8.45 1.99 8.00
N ARG A 84 -8.37 1.57 6.74
CA ARG A 84 -8.87 2.35 5.60
C ARG A 84 -10.15 1.76 5.03
N LYS A 85 -11.11 2.65 4.73
CA LYS A 85 -12.34 2.32 4.01
C LYS A 85 -12.10 2.51 2.51
N SER A 86 -11.71 1.45 1.81
CA SER A 86 -11.57 1.46 0.35
C SER A 86 -12.95 1.33 -0.31
N GLN A 87 -13.64 2.45 -0.52
CA GLN A 87 -14.75 2.48 -1.46
C GLN A 87 -14.16 2.63 -2.87
N SER A 88 -14.14 1.54 -3.63
CA SER A 88 -13.89 1.60 -5.08
C SER A 88 -15.08 2.30 -5.72
N LEU A 89 -14.95 3.61 -5.92
CA LEU A 89 -15.92 4.41 -6.67
C LEU A 89 -15.86 3.94 -8.13
N LYS A 90 -16.90 3.24 -8.58
CA LYS A 90 -17.10 2.96 -10.01
C LYS A 90 -17.37 4.29 -10.70
N ASN A 91 -16.35 4.84 -11.37
CA ASN A 91 -16.48 6.03 -12.19
C ASN A 91 -17.58 5.79 -13.24
N SER A 92 -18.70 6.49 -13.09
CA SER A 92 -19.82 6.42 -14.03
C SER A 92 -19.84 7.71 -14.84
N ILE A 93 -19.54 7.60 -16.14
CA ILE A 93 -19.53 8.75 -17.05
C ILE A 93 -20.85 8.78 -17.81
N ALA A 94 -21.62 9.85 -17.65
CA ALA A 94 -22.80 10.10 -18.47
C ALA A 94 -22.39 10.83 -19.75
N VAL A 95 -22.64 10.21 -20.91
CA VAL A 95 -22.35 10.81 -22.23
C VAL A 95 -23.66 11.18 -22.90
N LEU A 96 -23.87 12.47 -23.15
CA LEU A 96 -25.00 12.96 -23.93
C LEU A 96 -24.56 13.13 -25.40
N LEU A 97 -25.23 12.40 -26.29
CA LEU A 97 -24.97 12.48 -27.73
C LEU A 97 -26.06 13.33 -28.40
N ASP A 98 -25.65 14.36 -29.14
CA ASP A 98 -26.57 15.10 -30.01
C ASP A 98 -27.06 14.18 -31.15
N ASN A 99 -28.31 14.34 -31.58
CA ASN A 99 -28.94 13.55 -32.65
C ASN A 99 -29.53 14.47 -33.74
N SER A 100 -28.91 15.64 -33.93
CA SER A 100 -29.30 16.59 -34.96
C SER A 100 -29.03 16.04 -36.38
N LYS A 101 -29.82 16.51 -37.37
CA LYS A 101 -29.69 16.10 -38.79
C LYS A 101 -28.31 16.40 -39.41
N SER A 102 -27.51 17.27 -38.80
CA SER A 102 -26.15 17.56 -39.25
C SER A 102 -25.18 16.41 -38.96
N LEU A 103 -25.51 15.51 -38.03
CA LEU A 103 -24.70 14.34 -37.67
C LEU A 103 -24.93 13.13 -38.59
N SER A 104 -26.02 13.12 -39.36
CA SER A 104 -26.27 12.14 -40.44
C SER A 104 -25.58 12.51 -41.75
N ILE A 105 -24.81 13.61 -41.79
CA ILE A 105 -24.04 13.99 -42.97
C ILE A 105 -22.91 12.97 -43.16
N LYS A 106 -22.97 12.25 -44.28
CA LYS A 106 -21.91 11.33 -44.71
C LYS A 106 -20.63 12.10 -44.94
N THR A 107 -19.60 11.76 -44.19
CA THR A 107 -18.27 12.33 -44.38
C THR A 107 -17.43 11.29 -45.13
N LYS A 108 -16.82 11.70 -46.23
CA LYS A 108 -16.01 10.79 -47.05
C LYS A 108 -14.67 10.54 -46.35
N ILE A 109 -14.57 9.42 -45.65
CA ILE A 109 -13.32 8.96 -45.01
C ILE A 109 -12.88 7.74 -45.80
N PHE A 110 -11.94 7.91 -46.73
CA PHE A 110 -11.48 6.83 -47.61
C PHE A 110 -11.08 5.59 -46.78
N PRO A 111 -11.61 4.38 -47.07
CA PRO A 111 -12.36 3.95 -48.26
C PRO A 111 -13.89 3.88 -48.11
N ASP A 112 -14.51 4.37 -47.02
CA ASP A 112 -15.92 4.13 -46.69
C ASP A 112 -16.72 5.42 -46.36
N GLU A 113 -17.99 5.49 -46.76
CA GLU A 113 -18.88 6.64 -46.49
C GLU A 113 -19.67 6.40 -45.20
N SER A 114 -19.08 6.80 -44.08
CA SER A 114 -19.72 6.69 -42.76
C SER A 114 -20.39 7.99 -42.32
N SER A 115 -21.50 7.88 -41.60
CA SER A 115 -22.15 9.02 -40.96
C SER A 115 -21.33 9.43 -39.73
N ARG A 116 -21.30 10.73 -39.39
CA ARG A 116 -20.55 11.22 -38.21
C ARG A 116 -21.02 10.56 -36.91
N ILE A 117 -22.33 10.30 -36.81
CA ILE A 117 -22.91 9.61 -35.65
C ILE A 117 -22.39 8.17 -35.50
N ASP A 118 -22.12 7.47 -36.61
CA ASP A 118 -21.65 6.09 -36.60
C ASP A 118 -20.18 6.02 -36.16
N LEU A 119 -19.37 7.01 -36.54
CA LEU A 119 -17.99 7.16 -36.08
C LEU A 119 -17.91 7.41 -34.57
N ILE A 120 -18.79 8.28 -34.04
CA ILE A 120 -18.84 8.58 -32.61
C ILE A 120 -19.27 7.34 -31.83
N LYS A 121 -20.30 6.61 -32.30
CA LYS A 121 -20.72 5.34 -31.67
C LYS A 121 -19.60 4.32 -31.67
N LYS A 122 -18.90 4.13 -32.79
CA LYS A 122 -17.76 3.22 -32.89
C LYS A 122 -16.62 3.61 -31.94
N ALA A 123 -16.35 4.90 -31.80
CA ALA A 123 -15.33 5.39 -30.86
C ALA A 123 -15.75 5.16 -29.40
N LEU A 124 -17.03 5.37 -29.05
CA LEU A 124 -17.54 5.10 -27.72
C LEU A 124 -17.50 3.60 -27.40
N GLU A 125 -17.90 2.74 -28.33
CA GLU A 125 -17.82 1.28 -28.18
C GLU A 125 -16.37 0.79 -28.01
N ALA A 126 -15.43 1.35 -28.80
CA ALA A 126 -14.01 1.01 -28.69
C ALA A 126 -13.40 1.40 -27.34
N ASN A 127 -13.98 2.38 -26.64
CA ASN A 127 -13.52 2.86 -25.32
C ASN A 127 -14.45 2.43 -24.17
N ALA A 128 -15.43 1.56 -24.41
CA ALA A 128 -16.40 1.12 -23.39
C ALA A 128 -15.77 0.23 -22.30
N THR A 129 -14.58 -0.31 -22.54
CA THR A 129 -13.83 -1.20 -21.64
C THR A 129 -12.79 -0.49 -20.77
N TYR A 130 -12.65 0.83 -20.88
CA TYR A 130 -11.83 1.65 -19.98
C TYR A 130 -12.59 1.99 -18.70
#